data_AF-A0A183FZ36-F1
#
_entry.id   AF-A0A183FZ36-F1
#
_cell.length_a   1.000
_cell.length_b   1.000
_cell.length_c   1.000
_cell.angle_alpha   90.00
_cell.angle_beta   90.00
_cell.angle_gamma   90.00
#
_symmetry.space_group_name_H-M   'P 1'
#
loop_
_entity.id
_entity.type
_entity.pdbx_description
1 polymer ?
#
loop_
_entity_poly.entity_id
_entity_poly.type
_entity_poly.pdbx_seq_one_letter_code
_entity_poly.pdbx_strand_id
1 'polypeptide(L)' 'MYGTECWPATKEVEKRLSVMETKMLRWTAGVTRMDRIRNDGIRQKFGVAPIADKMREARLRYVTHGHESSWCPP' A
#
# COMPACT_ATOMS: atom_id res chain seq x y z
N MET A 1 -17.69 -9.26 19.12
CA MET A 1 -17.03 -9.93 17.98
C MET A 1 -17.05 -9.01 16.76
N TYR A 2 -16.12 -8.07 16.62
CA TYR A 2 -15.98 -7.20 15.43
C TYR A 2 -14.54 -6.71 15.23
N GLY A 3 -13.57 -7.38 15.86
CA GLY A 3 -12.16 -6.94 15.88
C GLY A 3 -11.33 -7.52 14.74
N THR A 4 -11.79 -8.61 14.13
CA THR A 4 -10.97 -9.43 13.23
C THR A 4 -11.41 -9.38 11.77
N GLU A 5 -12.53 -8.74 11.41
CA GLU A 5 -13.02 -8.70 10.01
C GLU A 5 -12.57 -7.45 9.24
N CYS A 6 -12.34 -6.32 9.94
CA CYS A 6 -11.92 -5.07 9.30
C CYS A 6 -10.47 -5.11 8.77
N TRP A 7 -9.57 -5.82 9.48
CA TRP A 7 -8.18 -5.99 9.09
C TRP A 7 -7.93 -6.93 7.88
N PRO A 8 -8.56 -8.12 7.77
CA PRO A 8 -8.41 -8.96 6.59
C PRO A 8 -9.04 -8.33 5.34
N ALA A 9 -10.16 -7.60 5.47
CA ALA A 9 -10.75 -6.85 4.36
C ALA A 9 -9.77 -5.79 3.82
N THR A 10 -9.07 -5.08 4.70
CA THR A 10 -8.06 -4.09 4.29
C THR A 10 -6.79 -4.72 3.71
N LYS A 11 -6.37 -5.91 4.17
CA LYS A 11 -5.25 -6.66 3.57
C LYS A 11 -5.50 -7.09 2.12
N GLU A 12 -6.72 -7.53 1.83
CA GLU A 12 -7.11 -7.87 0.46
C GLU A 12 -7.11 -6.63 -0.44
N VAL A 13 -7.59 -5.48 0.06
CA VAL A 13 -7.54 -4.21 -0.65
C VAL A 13 -6.10 -3.75 -0.89
N GLU A 14 -5.22 -3.81 0.11
CA GLU A 14 -3.78 -3.53 -0.03
C GLU A 14 -3.14 -4.38 -1.14
N LYS A 15 -3.46 -5.68 -1.17
CA LYS A 15 -2.93 -6.61 -2.16
C LYS A 15 -3.43 -6.27 -3.56
N ARG A 16 -4.73 -5.98 -3.72
CA ARG A 16 -5.31 -5.58 -5.01
C ARG A 16 -4.67 -4.29 -5.53
N LEU A 17 -4.47 -3.30 -4.66
CA LEU A 17 -3.82 -2.04 -5.03
C LEU A 17 -2.35 -2.23 -5.42
N SER A 18 -1.61 -3.12 -4.73
CA SER A 18 -0.23 -3.45 -5.09
C SER A 18 -0.13 -4.12 -6.47
N VAL A 19 -1.10 -4.98 -6.81
CA VAL A 19 -1.19 -5.59 -8.16
C VAL A 19 -1.53 -4.54 -9.22
N MET A 20 -2.49 -3.65 -8.94
CA MET A 20 -2.84 -2.56 -9.85
C MET A 20 -1.67 -1.62 -10.09
N GLU A 21 -0.97 -1.18 -9.05
CA GLU A 21 0.25 -0.36 -9.14
C GLU A 21 1.28 -1.04 -10.05
N THR A 22 1.60 -2.29 -9.79
CA THR A 22 2.59 -3.04 -10.58
C THR A 22 2.17 -3.17 -12.05
N LYS A 23 0.88 -3.40 -12.32
CA LYS A 23 0.34 -3.51 -13.68
C LYS A 23 0.45 -2.17 -14.42
N MET A 24 0.15 -1.06 -13.75
CA MET A 24 0.27 0.29 -14.31
C MET A 24 1.73 0.68 -14.58
N LEU A 25 2.63 0.36 -13.65
CA LEU A 25 4.07 0.61 -13.82
C LEU A 25 4.67 -0.22 -14.96
N ARG A 26 4.23 -1.48 -15.11
CA ARG A 26 4.65 -2.33 -16.25
C ARG A 26 4.13 -1.78 -17.57
N TRP A 27 2.87 -1.37 -17.62
CA TRP A 27 2.27 -0.81 -18.83
C TRP A 27 2.96 0.50 -19.25
N THR A 28 3.21 1.40 -18.31
CA THR A 28 3.91 2.68 -18.58
C THR A 28 5.36 2.49 -18.98
N ALA A 29 6.07 1.50 -18.42
CA ALA A 29 7.43 1.16 -18.85
C ALA A 29 7.51 0.34 -20.14
N GLY A 30 6.37 -0.06 -20.73
CA GLY A 30 6.35 -0.98 -21.88
C GLY A 30 6.91 -2.37 -21.56
N VAL A 31 6.95 -2.76 -20.28
CA VAL A 31 7.56 -4.02 -19.83
C VAL A 31 6.58 -5.17 -20.02
N THR A 32 6.98 -6.11 -20.85
CA THR A 32 6.23 -7.32 -21.15
C THR A 32 6.59 -8.45 -20.18
N ARG A 33 5.88 -9.58 -20.29
CA ARG A 33 6.22 -10.80 -19.53
C ARG A 33 7.58 -11.38 -19.93
N MET A 34 8.06 -11.10 -21.14
CA MET A 34 9.33 -11.63 -21.65
C MET A 34 10.55 -10.98 -21.01
N ASP A 35 10.43 -9.72 -20.58
CA ASP A 35 11.54 -8.98 -20.01
C ASP A 35 12.00 -9.55 -18.65
N ARG A 36 11.16 -10.35 -17.98
CA ARG A 36 11.43 -10.98 -16.67
C ARG A 36 11.97 -10.00 -15.61
N ILE A 37 11.67 -8.71 -15.75
CA ILE A 37 12.12 -7.66 -14.84
C ILE A 37 11.36 -7.81 -13.51
N ARG A 38 12.10 -7.77 -12.41
CA ARG A 38 11.54 -7.77 -11.05
C ARG A 38 10.74 -6.48 -10.83
N ASN A 39 9.59 -6.59 -10.15
CA ASN A 39 8.73 -5.44 -9.85
C ASN A 39 9.48 -4.33 -9.10
N ASP A 40 10.43 -4.71 -8.23
CA ASP A 40 11.23 -3.75 -7.46
C ASP A 40 12.17 -2.93 -8.36
N GLY A 41 12.71 -3.53 -9.41
CA GLY A 41 13.50 -2.80 -10.40
C GLY A 41 12.67 -1.81 -11.22
N ILE A 42 11.40 -2.15 -11.49
CA ILE A 42 10.46 -1.22 -12.15
C ILE A 42 10.13 -0.06 -11.21
N ARG A 43 9.83 -0.34 -9.94
CA ARG A 43 9.57 0.69 -8.93
C ARG A 43 10.76 1.63 -8.73
N GLN A 44 11.97 1.08 -8.67
CA GLN A 44 13.20 1.85 -8.55
C GLN A 44 13.42 2.76 -9.77
N LYS A 45 13.18 2.26 -11.00
CA LYS A 45 13.28 3.07 -12.22
C LYS A 45 12.34 4.28 -12.22
N PHE A 46 11.15 4.14 -11.65
CA PHE A 46 10.20 5.25 -11.53
C PHE A 46 10.35 6.06 -10.22
N GLY A 47 11.22 5.65 -9.30
CA GLY A 47 11.32 6.28 -7.97
C GLY A 47 10.04 6.17 -7.13
N VAL A 48 9.19 5.17 -7.39
CA VAL A 48 7.88 5.02 -6.72
C VAL A 48 8.04 4.12 -5.49
N ALA A 49 7.75 4.69 -4.31
CA ALA A 49 7.62 3.91 -3.08
C ALA A 49 6.41 2.97 -3.15
N PRO A 50 6.50 1.72 -2.63
CA PRO A 50 5.41 0.77 -2.67
C PRO A 50 4.12 1.33 -2.08
N ILE A 51 2.99 1.15 -2.78
CA ILE A 51 1.68 1.63 -2.28
C ILE A 51 1.32 1.08 -0.90
N ALA A 52 1.77 -0.13 -0.55
CA ALA A 52 1.59 -0.71 0.77
C ALA A 52 2.25 0.11 1.88
N ASP A 53 3.40 0.75 1.60
CA ASP A 53 4.08 1.62 2.55
C ASP A 53 3.32 2.94 2.74
N LYS A 54 2.82 3.53 1.65
CA LYS A 54 1.96 4.73 1.72
C LYS A 54 0.67 4.45 2.49
N MET A 55 0.06 3.28 2.30
CA MET A 55 -1.13 2.87 3.06
C MET A 55 -0.81 2.64 4.53
N ARG A 56 0.36 2.06 4.85
CA ARG A 56 0.83 1.92 6.22
C ARG A 56 1.02 3.28 6.89
N GLU A 57 1.64 4.22 6.19
CA GLU A 57 1.81 5.58 6.69
C GLU A 57 0.46 6.28 6.89
N ALA A 58 -0.48 6.18 5.94
CA ALA A 58 -1.82 6.73 6.08
C ALA A 58 -2.59 6.11 7.26
N ARG A 59 -2.45 4.80 7.50
CA ARG A 59 -3.02 4.15 8.68
C ARG A 59 -2.39 4.65 9.97
N LEU A 60 -1.06 4.79 10.00
CA LEU A 60 -0.37 5.32 11.17
C LEU A 60 -0.83 6.74 11.45
N ARG A 61 -0.95 7.59 10.42
CA ARG A 61 -1.54 8.93 10.56
C ARG A 61 -2.97 8.85 11.09
N TYR A 62 -3.83 7.99 10.54
CA TYR A 62 -5.19 7.85 11.05
C TYR A 62 -5.22 7.45 12.54
N VAL A 63 -4.38 6.49 12.94
CA VAL A 63 -4.26 6.07 14.34
C VAL A 63 -3.69 7.19 15.21
N THR A 64 -2.69 7.95 14.75
CA THR A 64 -2.13 9.06 15.53
C THR A 64 -3.14 10.21 15.69
N HIS A 65 -3.90 10.54 14.64
CA HIS A 65 -4.97 11.54 14.71
C HIS A 65 -6.16 11.07 15.57
N GLY A 66 -6.44 9.76 15.58
CA GLY A 66 -7.44 9.13 16.47
C GLY A 66 -6.96 8.98 17.92
N HIS A 67 -5.64 8.95 18.16
CA HIS A 67 -5.05 8.87 19.49
C HIS A 67 -5.10 10.23 20.21
N GLU A 68 -4.97 11.33 19.48
CA GLU A 68 -5.10 12.70 20.02
C GLU A 68 -6.54 13.01 20.47
N SER A 69 -7.54 12.46 19.77
CA SER A 69 -8.96 12.62 20.13
C SER A 69 -9.44 11.70 21.27
N SER A 70 -8.62 10.74 21.71
CA SER A 70 -8.89 9.87 22.87
C SER A 70 -8.08 10.25 24.12
N TRP A 71 -7.19 11.25 24.02
CA TRP A 71 -6.36 11.73 25.12
C TRP A 71 -7.17 12.69 26.00
N CYS A 72 -7.75 12.18 27.09
CA CYS A 72 -8.28 12.98 28.19
C CYS A 72 -7.19 13.04 29.27
N PRO A 73 -6.48 14.17 29.47
CA PRO A 73 -5.47 14.27 30.52
C PRO A 73 -6.14 14.24 31.91
N PRO A 74 -5.47 13.69 32.95
CA PRO A 74 -5.99 13.64 34.31
C PRO A 74 -6.13 15.03 34.95
#